data_AF-A0A2H6BBC1-F1
#
_entry.id   AF-A0A2H6BBC1-F1
#
_cell.length_a   1.000
_cell.length_b   1.000
_cell.length_c   1.000
_cell.angle_alpha   90.00
_cell.angle_beta   90.00
_cell.angle_gamma   90.00
#
_symmetry.space_group_name_H-M   'P 1'
#
loop_
_entity.id
_entity.type
_entity.pdbx_description
1 polymer ?
#
loop_
_entity_poly.entity_id
_entity_poly.type
_entity_poly.pdbx_seq_one_letter_code
_entity_poly.pdbx_strand_id
1 'polypeptide(L)'
;MHYDQDYDARRQDTPTPAIVWGLLMIAALGGAGAVMIVSPSGSSPTRLITAEATESVGRLDREVKRLTDERSALAERLARLERGVGEMKLAAARAALTPETTGSVTRPAPVAGHPPAFAIGLGPETSVEAVRRRWTALSGRYPTLARLTPRAVRSGPGRNVVDLVAGPFPTAAEAVRACGDLAAEGVPCDTTPYDGEPLDRS
;
A
#
# COMPACT_ATOMS: atom_id res chain seq x y z
N MET A 1 2.45 -41.11 34.23
CA MET A 1 1.86 -40.11 33.32
C MET A 1 3.00 -39.30 32.77
N HIS A 2 3.36 -39.54 31.51
CA HIS A 2 4.53 -39.02 30.82
C HIS A 2 4.00 -38.25 29.61
N TYR A 3 4.11 -36.93 29.65
CA TYR A 3 3.67 -36.05 28.56
C TYR A 3 4.64 -34.87 28.47
N ASP A 4 5.83 -35.16 27.96
CA ASP A 4 6.83 -34.15 27.59
C ASP A 4 7.80 -34.78 26.59
N GLN A 5 7.50 -34.69 25.28
CA GLN A 5 8.47 -34.77 24.16
C GLN A 5 7.81 -34.74 22.76
N ASP A 6 7.01 -33.72 22.44
CA ASP A 6 6.54 -33.56 21.05
C ASP A 6 6.39 -32.10 20.57
N TYR A 7 6.96 -31.14 21.31
CA TYR A 7 6.86 -29.71 21.00
C TYR A 7 8.05 -29.12 20.22
N ASP A 8 9.08 -29.91 19.90
CA ASP A 8 10.35 -29.38 19.37
C ASP A 8 10.58 -29.59 17.85
N ALA A 9 9.60 -30.14 17.12
CA ALA A 9 9.75 -30.40 15.67
C ALA A 9 9.09 -29.34 14.74
N ARG A 10 8.60 -28.21 15.28
CA ARG A 10 7.96 -27.13 14.49
C ARG A 10 8.67 -25.78 14.58
N ARG A 11 10.01 -25.78 14.63
CA ARG A 11 10.78 -24.66 14.07
C ARG A 11 10.74 -24.77 12.55
N GLN A 12 9.64 -24.32 11.96
CA GLN A 12 9.63 -23.96 10.54
C GLN A 12 10.37 -22.64 10.41
N ASP A 13 11.60 -22.74 9.92
CA ASP A 13 12.39 -21.63 9.41
C ASP A 13 11.52 -20.81 8.45
N THR A 14 11.22 -19.57 8.83
CA THR A 14 10.66 -18.57 7.93
C THR A 14 11.75 -18.17 6.93
N PRO A 15 11.59 -18.44 5.62
CA PRO A 15 12.56 -17.97 4.65
C PRO A 15 12.48 -16.44 4.58
N THR A 16 13.62 -15.80 4.83
CA THR A 16 13.81 -14.36 4.66
C THR A 16 13.45 -13.93 3.24
N PRO A 17 12.87 -12.72 3.06
CA PRO A 17 12.28 -12.27 1.79
C PRO A 17 13.27 -12.19 0.61
N ALA A 18 14.58 -12.24 0.87
CA ALA A 18 15.60 -12.25 -0.18
C ALA A 18 15.69 -13.58 -0.94
N ILE A 19 15.32 -14.71 -0.32
CA ILE A 19 15.48 -16.05 -0.95
C ILE A 19 14.35 -16.34 -1.95
N VAL A 20 13.15 -15.78 -1.73
CA VAL A 20 12.00 -15.95 -2.62
C VAL A 20 12.26 -15.34 -4.00
N TRP A 21 12.96 -14.21 -4.07
CA TRP A 21 13.32 -13.58 -5.36
C TRP A 21 14.47 -14.29 -6.08
N GLY A 22 15.40 -14.93 -5.34
CA GLY A 22 16.51 -15.68 -5.92
C GLY A 22 16.06 -16.93 -6.68
N LEU A 23 15.09 -17.68 -6.14
CA LEU A 23 14.54 -18.88 -6.80
C LEU A 23 13.69 -18.53 -8.04
N LEU A 24 13.12 -17.33 -8.12
CA LEU A 24 12.31 -16.90 -9.26
C LEU A 24 13.16 -16.52 -10.48
N MET A 25 14.43 -16.15 -10.30
CA MET A 25 15.34 -15.77 -11.41
C MET A 25 16.19 -16.92 -11.97
N ILE A 26 16.34 -18.04 -11.25
CA ILE A 26 17.09 -19.20 -11.75
C ILE A 26 16.29 -20.03 -12.77
N ALA A 27 14.95 -19.91 -12.79
CA ALA A 27 14.11 -20.57 -13.79
C ALA A 27 14.21 -19.98 -15.21
N ALA A 28 14.96 -18.88 -15.41
CA ALA A 28 15.01 -18.18 -16.69
C ALA A 28 16.25 -18.44 -17.57
N LEU A 29 17.29 -19.15 -17.10
CA LEU A 29 18.59 -19.18 -17.82
C LEU A 29 19.32 -20.54 -17.91
N GLY A 30 18.66 -21.68 -17.70
CA GLY A 30 19.31 -22.99 -17.88
C GLY A 30 18.35 -24.11 -18.24
N GLY A 31 18.21 -24.41 -19.54
CA GLY A 31 17.38 -25.53 -19.98
C GLY A 31 17.28 -25.76 -21.48
N ALA A 32 18.25 -25.33 -22.28
CA ALA A 32 18.45 -25.89 -23.61
C ALA A 32 19.31 -27.16 -23.46
N GLY A 33 18.72 -28.34 -23.66
CA GLY A 33 19.46 -29.59 -23.86
C GLY A 33 19.25 -30.66 -22.80
N ALA A 34 18.25 -31.53 -23.02
CA ALA A 34 18.34 -32.99 -22.97
C ALA A 34 16.92 -33.57 -22.87
N VAL A 35 16.34 -33.85 -24.03
CA VAL A 35 15.18 -34.72 -24.18
C VAL A 35 15.63 -36.14 -23.84
N MET A 36 15.32 -36.63 -22.65
CA MET A 36 15.28 -38.07 -22.35
C MET A 36 13.81 -38.47 -22.28
N ILE A 37 13.32 -38.96 -23.41
CA ILE A 37 12.00 -39.56 -23.57
C ILE A 37 11.99 -40.87 -22.77
N VAL A 38 11.36 -40.86 -21.60
CA VAL A 38 10.82 -42.08 -21.00
C VAL A 38 9.42 -42.25 -21.58
N SER A 39 9.28 -43.17 -22.52
CA SER A 39 7.99 -43.59 -23.06
C SER A 39 7.25 -44.46 -22.03
N PRO A 40 6.07 -44.07 -21.53
CA PRO A 40 5.16 -45.05 -20.96
C PRO A 40 4.50 -45.82 -22.10
N SER A 41 5.06 -46.99 -22.43
CA SER A 41 4.34 -48.02 -23.17
C SER A 41 3.25 -48.59 -22.26
N GLY A 42 2.04 -48.05 -22.40
CA GLY A 42 0.86 -48.47 -21.65
C GLY A 42 -0.42 -48.00 -22.31
N SER A 43 -0.95 -48.84 -23.21
CA SER A 43 -2.37 -49.00 -23.58
C SER A 43 -3.22 -47.73 -23.80
N SER A 44 -3.57 -47.49 -25.06
CA SER A 44 -4.73 -46.68 -25.45
C SER A 44 -6.02 -47.16 -24.76
N PRO A 45 -6.82 -46.22 -24.25
CA PRO A 45 -8.15 -46.06 -24.81
C PRO A 45 -8.26 -44.75 -25.59
N THR A 46 -8.46 -44.93 -26.88
CA THR A 46 -8.75 -43.92 -27.87
C THR A 46 -10.12 -43.27 -27.56
N ARG A 47 -10.07 -41.94 -27.37
CA ARG A 47 -11.11 -40.95 -27.75
C ARG A 47 -12.47 -41.05 -27.06
N LEU A 48 -12.55 -40.53 -25.83
CA LEU A 48 -13.77 -39.84 -25.37
C LEU A 48 -13.47 -38.51 -24.65
N ILE A 49 -12.21 -38.24 -24.26
CA ILE A 49 -11.80 -36.98 -23.63
C ILE A 49 -11.10 -36.07 -24.65
N THR A 50 -11.81 -35.63 -25.69
CA THR A 50 -11.30 -34.55 -26.56
C THR A 50 -12.35 -33.47 -26.77
N ALA A 51 -13.65 -33.82 -26.77
CA ALA A 51 -14.70 -32.81 -26.91
C ALA A 51 -14.77 -31.88 -25.68
N GLU A 52 -14.86 -32.44 -24.48
CA GLU A 52 -15.04 -31.66 -23.23
C GLU A 52 -13.77 -30.86 -22.84
N ALA A 53 -12.59 -31.41 -23.15
CA ALA A 53 -11.32 -30.71 -22.98
C ALA A 53 -11.14 -29.54 -23.97
N THR A 54 -11.62 -29.66 -25.21
CA THR A 54 -11.57 -28.55 -26.17
C THR A 54 -12.54 -27.41 -25.82
N GLU A 55 -13.68 -27.72 -25.19
CA GLU A 55 -14.65 -26.71 -24.77
C GLU A 55 -14.12 -25.87 -23.60
N SER A 56 -13.50 -26.52 -22.62
CA SER A 56 -12.87 -25.84 -21.46
C SER A 56 -11.69 -24.98 -21.88
N VAL A 57 -10.85 -25.45 -22.82
CA VAL A 57 -9.76 -24.64 -23.41
C VAL A 57 -10.31 -23.42 -24.16
N GLY A 58 -11.40 -23.58 -24.92
CA GLY A 58 -12.05 -22.47 -25.60
C GLY A 58 -12.67 -21.44 -24.65
N ARG A 59 -13.17 -21.86 -23.47
CA ARG A 59 -13.65 -20.93 -22.44
C ARG A 59 -12.50 -20.13 -21.83
N LEU A 60 -11.40 -20.80 -21.47
CA LEU A 60 -10.24 -20.16 -20.88
C LEU A 60 -9.60 -19.15 -21.85
N ASP A 61 -9.50 -19.49 -23.13
CA ASP A 61 -8.95 -18.58 -24.15
C ASP A 61 -9.77 -17.28 -24.27
N ARG A 62 -11.11 -17.38 -24.22
CA ARG A 62 -11.99 -16.19 -24.20
C ARG A 62 -11.78 -15.34 -22.96
N GLU A 63 -11.61 -15.96 -21.79
CA GLU A 63 -11.34 -15.24 -20.55
C GLU A 63 -9.96 -14.57 -20.56
N VAL A 64 -8.92 -15.26 -21.03
CA VAL A 64 -7.57 -14.70 -21.19
C VAL A 64 -7.59 -13.52 -22.17
N LYS A 65 -8.28 -13.66 -23.30
CA LYS A 65 -8.42 -12.57 -24.28
C LYS A 65 -9.12 -11.36 -23.66
N ARG A 66 -10.23 -11.58 -22.96
CA ARG A 66 -10.96 -10.52 -22.25
C ARG A 66 -10.07 -9.82 -21.22
N LEU A 67 -9.34 -10.57 -20.39
CA LEU A 67 -8.44 -10.00 -19.38
C LEU A 67 -7.28 -9.21 -20.03
N THR A 68 -6.80 -9.67 -21.17
CA THR A 68 -5.75 -8.98 -21.93
C THR A 68 -6.26 -7.64 -22.49
N ASP A 69 -7.47 -7.65 -23.04
CA ASP A 69 -8.14 -6.43 -23.50
C ASP A 69 -8.38 -5.46 -22.33
N GLU A 70 -8.87 -5.94 -21.18
CA GLU A 70 -9.04 -5.13 -19.97
C GLU A 70 -7.71 -4.51 -19.48
N ARG A 71 -6.60 -5.29 -19.51
CA ARG A 71 -5.26 -4.81 -19.12
C ARG A 71 -4.76 -3.71 -20.07
N SER A 72 -4.95 -3.86 -21.38
CA SER A 72 -4.55 -2.84 -22.36
C SER A 72 -5.34 -1.54 -22.18
N ALA A 73 -6.65 -1.62 -21.93
CA ALA A 73 -7.50 -0.46 -21.68
C ALA A 73 -7.08 0.30 -20.40
N LEU A 74 -6.72 -0.44 -19.34
CA LEU A 74 -6.19 0.17 -18.12
C LEU A 74 -4.84 0.85 -18.33
N ALA A 75 -3.94 0.24 -19.11
CA ALA A 75 -2.64 0.83 -19.43
C ALA A 75 -2.81 2.16 -20.20
N GLU A 76 -3.75 2.23 -21.14
CA GLU A 76 -4.04 3.48 -21.87
C GLU A 76 -4.59 4.58 -20.95
N ARG A 77 -5.49 4.22 -20.02
CA ARG A 77 -6.03 5.16 -19.03
C ARG A 77 -4.93 5.72 -18.12
N LEU A 78 -4.02 4.87 -17.65
CA LEU A 78 -2.87 5.30 -16.85
C LEU A 78 -1.97 6.24 -17.64
N ALA A 79 -1.61 5.89 -18.89
CA ALA A 79 -0.79 6.74 -19.74
C ALA A 79 -1.44 8.12 -20.03
N ARG A 80 -2.78 8.20 -20.05
CA ARG A 80 -3.52 9.47 -20.17
C ARG A 80 -3.45 10.29 -18.89
N LEU A 81 -3.60 9.66 -17.73
CA LEU A 81 -3.49 10.32 -16.43
C LEU A 81 -2.07 10.83 -16.17
N GLU A 82 -1.05 10.04 -16.48
CA GLU A 82 0.36 10.42 -16.29
C GLU A 82 0.73 11.66 -17.13
N ARG A 83 0.27 11.71 -18.39
CA ARG A 83 0.43 12.90 -19.24
C ARG A 83 -0.27 14.12 -18.66
N GLY A 84 -1.53 13.97 -18.23
CA GLY A 84 -2.29 15.08 -17.62
C GLY A 84 -1.65 15.60 -16.32
N VAL A 85 -1.12 14.72 -15.48
CA VAL A 85 -0.38 15.11 -14.27
C VAL A 85 0.93 15.81 -14.62
N GLY A 86 1.62 15.38 -15.68
CA GLY A 86 2.79 16.08 -16.22
C GLY A 86 2.46 17.51 -16.64
N GLU A 87 1.37 17.70 -17.39
CA GLU A 87 0.89 19.03 -17.81
C GLU A 87 0.50 19.90 -16.61
N MET A 88 -0.22 19.35 -15.62
CA MET A 88 -0.58 20.07 -14.39
C MET A 88 0.66 20.48 -13.58
N LYS A 89 1.67 19.59 -13.47
CA LYS A 89 2.94 19.92 -12.80
C LYS A 89 3.69 21.03 -13.54
N LEU A 90 3.73 21.01 -14.87
CA LEU A 90 4.32 22.09 -15.66
C LEU A 90 3.56 23.41 -15.47
N ALA A 91 2.23 23.37 -15.44
CA ALA A 91 1.40 24.55 -15.20
C ALA A 91 1.64 25.13 -13.79
N ALA A 92 1.69 24.28 -12.76
CA ALA A 92 2.00 24.67 -11.40
C ALA A 92 3.42 25.25 -11.26
N ALA A 93 4.41 24.65 -11.93
CA ALA A 93 5.77 25.18 -11.95
C ALA A 93 5.86 26.55 -12.63
N ARG A 94 5.08 26.78 -13.69
CA ARG A 94 4.98 28.10 -14.34
C ARG A 94 4.29 29.13 -13.45
N ALA A 95 3.20 28.76 -12.78
CA ALA A 95 2.52 29.63 -11.83
C ALA A 95 3.42 30.04 -10.65
N ALA A 96 4.32 29.15 -10.21
CA ALA A 96 5.30 29.47 -9.16
C ALA A 96 6.39 30.48 -9.60
N LEU A 97 6.58 30.69 -10.90
CA LEU A 97 7.61 31.58 -11.45
C LEU A 97 7.07 32.95 -11.89
N THR A 98 5.75 33.16 -11.88
CA THR A 98 5.18 34.49 -12.13
C THR A 98 5.23 35.32 -10.84
N PRO A 99 5.92 36.47 -10.80
CA PRO A 99 5.77 37.41 -9.70
C PRO A 99 4.33 37.92 -9.72
N GLU A 100 3.55 37.55 -8.70
CA GLU A 100 2.19 38.04 -8.56
C GLU A 100 2.20 39.56 -8.35
N THR A 101 1.75 40.31 -9.36
CA THR A 101 1.21 41.66 -9.15
C THR A 101 -0.06 41.51 -8.32
N THR A 102 0.05 41.78 -7.02
CA THR A 102 -1.01 41.72 -6.01
C THR A 102 -2.24 42.54 -6.43
N GLY A 103 -3.21 41.88 -7.05
CA GLY A 103 -4.59 42.33 -7.14
C GLY A 103 -5.35 41.88 -5.90
N SER A 104 -5.84 42.84 -5.13
CA SER A 104 -6.55 42.66 -3.86
C SER A 104 -7.75 41.71 -3.97
N VAL A 105 -7.59 40.48 -3.50
CA VAL A 105 -8.69 39.67 -2.94
C VAL A 105 -8.64 39.86 -1.44
N THR A 106 -9.74 40.34 -0.84
CA THR A 106 -9.94 40.36 0.61
C THR A 106 -9.78 38.95 1.15
N ARG A 107 -8.55 38.64 1.59
CA ARG A 107 -8.18 37.45 2.32
C ARG A 107 -8.63 37.65 3.77
N PRO A 108 -9.44 36.77 4.37
CA PRO A 108 -9.63 36.77 5.82
C PRO A 108 -8.23 36.67 6.45
N ALA A 109 -7.91 37.58 7.36
CA ALA A 109 -6.57 37.73 7.94
C ALA A 109 -5.95 36.36 8.30
N PRO A 110 -4.69 36.08 7.91
CA PRO A 110 -3.98 34.94 8.47
C PRO A 110 -3.83 35.21 9.96
N VAL A 111 -4.50 34.40 10.78
CA VAL A 111 -4.18 34.33 12.21
C VAL A 111 -2.69 34.04 12.34
N ALA A 112 -1.99 34.90 13.07
CA ALA A 112 -0.56 34.88 13.18
C ALA A 112 -0.06 33.54 13.75
N GLY A 113 0.92 32.97 13.05
CA GLY A 113 2.05 32.26 13.65
C GLY A 113 1.79 30.84 14.10
N HIS A 114 2.01 29.89 13.19
CA HIS A 114 3.09 28.89 13.19
C HIS A 114 3.07 28.24 11.78
N PRO A 115 4.21 27.86 11.18
CA PRO A 115 4.18 27.08 9.95
C PRO A 115 3.31 25.82 10.15
N PRO A 116 2.53 25.38 9.15
CA PRO A 116 1.69 24.19 9.31
C PRO A 116 2.58 23.03 9.71
N ALA A 117 2.37 22.53 10.93
CA ALA A 117 3.07 21.36 11.41
C ALA A 117 2.61 20.16 10.57
N PHE A 118 3.52 19.25 10.26
CA PHE A 118 3.20 18.03 9.52
C PHE A 118 2.89 16.90 10.49
N ALA A 119 2.19 15.89 10.01
CA ALA A 119 1.82 14.73 10.78
C ALA A 119 1.82 13.47 9.90
N ILE A 120 1.79 12.33 10.57
CA ILE A 120 1.51 11.05 9.93
C ILE A 120 0.07 10.65 10.26
N GLY A 121 -0.71 10.36 9.22
CA GLY A 121 -2.00 9.70 9.34
C GLY A 121 -1.74 8.21 9.50
N LEU A 122 -2.24 7.65 10.59
CA LEU A 122 -2.17 6.21 10.84
C LEU A 122 -3.41 5.52 10.28
N GLY A 123 -4.45 6.27 9.88
CA GLY A 123 -5.60 5.78 9.12
C GLY A 123 -6.93 5.89 9.85
N PRO A 124 -8.03 5.53 9.16
CA PRO A 124 -9.40 5.78 9.62
C PRO A 124 -9.88 4.77 10.65
N GLU A 125 -10.74 5.25 11.54
CA GLU A 125 -11.47 4.47 12.54
C GLU A 125 -12.95 4.88 12.57
N THR A 126 -13.78 4.05 13.22
CA THR A 126 -15.23 4.27 13.30
C THR A 126 -15.68 5.16 14.46
N SER A 127 -14.79 5.47 15.41
CA SER A 127 -15.07 6.36 16.55
C SER A 127 -13.80 6.87 17.20
N VAL A 128 -13.91 7.90 18.05
CA VAL A 128 -12.78 8.45 18.82
C VAL A 128 -12.22 7.43 19.81
N GLU A 129 -13.07 6.59 20.42
CA GLU A 129 -12.62 5.51 21.31
C GLU A 129 -11.83 4.44 20.54
N ALA A 130 -12.21 4.15 19.29
CA ALA A 130 -11.45 3.24 18.43
C ALA A 130 -10.06 3.82 18.10
N VAL A 131 -9.99 5.12 17.78
CA VAL A 131 -8.73 5.88 17.65
C VAL A 131 -7.88 5.77 18.91
N ARG A 132 -8.46 5.93 20.11
CA ARG A 132 -7.73 5.84 21.38
C ARG A 132 -7.16 4.45 21.63
N ARG A 133 -7.96 3.39 21.45
CA ARG A 133 -7.46 2.01 21.58
C ARG A 133 -6.33 1.72 20.60
N ARG A 134 -6.47 2.17 19.36
CA ARG A 134 -5.44 2.00 18.33
C ARG A 134 -4.17 2.75 18.67
N TRP A 135 -4.28 3.98 19.16
CA TRP A 135 -3.13 4.76 19.62
C TRP A 135 -2.39 4.06 20.76
N THR A 136 -3.10 3.55 21.77
CA THR A 136 -2.48 2.83 22.89
C THR A 136 -1.73 1.58 22.40
N ALA A 137 -2.32 0.82 21.48
CA ALA A 137 -1.68 -0.36 20.90
C ALA A 137 -0.42 -0.01 20.08
N LEU A 138 -0.50 1.03 19.25
CA LEU A 138 0.62 1.47 18.41
C LEU A 138 1.74 2.10 19.25
N SER A 139 1.43 3.02 20.17
CA SER A 139 2.43 3.69 21.00
C SER A 139 3.12 2.75 21.99
N GLY A 140 2.44 1.68 22.45
CA GLY A 140 3.05 0.63 23.25
C GLY A 140 4.05 -0.24 22.47
N ARG A 141 3.87 -0.37 21.15
CA ARG A 141 4.74 -1.18 20.29
C ARG A 141 5.87 -0.37 19.65
N TYR A 142 5.62 0.90 19.32
CA TYR A 142 6.54 1.76 18.59
C TYR A 142 6.93 2.99 19.45
N PRO A 143 8.11 2.98 20.09
CA PRO A 143 8.55 4.07 20.96
C PRO A 143 8.67 5.43 20.25
N THR A 144 8.84 5.43 18.93
CA THR A 144 8.83 6.63 18.09
C THR A 144 7.48 7.35 18.14
N LEU A 145 6.38 6.59 18.16
CA LEU A 145 5.02 7.14 18.28
C LEU A 145 4.76 7.67 19.69
N ALA A 146 5.30 7.06 20.73
CA ALA A 146 5.09 7.50 22.12
C ALA A 146 5.57 8.94 22.39
N ARG A 147 6.49 9.47 21.57
CA ARG A 147 6.97 10.86 21.64
C ARG A 147 6.09 11.85 20.88
N LEU A 148 5.18 11.35 20.04
CA LEU A 148 4.25 12.17 19.27
C LEU A 148 2.96 12.37 20.04
N THR A 149 2.25 13.43 19.67
CA THR A 149 0.95 13.79 20.20
C THR A 149 -0.14 13.31 19.22
N PRO A 150 -1.01 12.38 19.64
CA PRO A 150 -2.10 11.90 18.81
C PRO A 150 -3.23 12.93 18.71
N ARG A 151 -3.86 12.99 17.54
CA ARG A 151 -5.06 13.78 17.26
C ARG A 151 -6.08 12.96 16.48
N ALA A 152 -7.34 13.30 16.67
CA ALA A 152 -8.47 12.75 15.95
C ALA A 152 -8.96 13.79 14.91
N VAL A 153 -8.95 13.42 13.63
CA VAL A 153 -9.45 14.26 12.54
C VAL A 153 -10.72 13.64 11.98
N ARG A 154 -11.81 14.42 11.88
CA ARG A 154 -13.05 13.92 11.25
C ARG A 154 -12.92 14.02 9.74
N SER A 155 -13.00 12.88 9.05
CA SER A 155 -12.85 12.82 7.59
C SER A 155 -14.20 12.86 6.86
N GLY A 156 -14.46 14.01 6.24
CA GLY A 156 -15.57 14.24 5.29
C GLY A 156 -16.96 14.43 5.94
N PRO A 157 -17.88 15.14 5.26
CA PRO A 157 -19.27 15.27 5.71
C PRO A 157 -20.03 13.95 5.50
N GLY A 158 -20.71 13.47 6.55
CA GLY A 158 -21.67 12.36 6.45
C GLY A 158 -21.14 10.95 6.74
N ARG A 159 -19.87 10.80 7.15
CA ARG A 159 -19.35 9.53 7.65
C ARG A 159 -18.81 9.74 9.07
N ASN A 160 -19.13 8.84 9.99
CA ASN A 160 -18.55 8.81 11.34
C ASN A 160 -17.12 8.22 11.30
N VAL A 161 -16.30 8.68 10.35
CA VAL A 161 -14.92 8.22 10.17
C VAL A 161 -14.00 9.24 10.83
N VAL A 162 -13.13 8.73 11.70
CA VAL A 162 -12.17 9.53 12.46
C VAL A 162 -10.78 9.01 12.14
N ASP A 163 -9.95 9.84 11.52
CA ASP A 163 -8.56 9.50 11.25
C ASP A 163 -7.71 9.74 12.50
N LEU A 164 -6.86 8.75 12.80
CA LEU A 164 -5.79 8.90 13.77
C LEU A 164 -4.60 9.60 13.11
N VAL A 165 -4.19 10.73 13.67
CA VAL A 165 -3.06 11.52 13.19
C VAL A 165 -2.04 11.68 14.33
N ALA A 166 -0.74 11.58 14.04
CA ALA A 166 0.33 11.73 15.03
C ALA A 166 1.38 12.75 14.57
N GLY A 167 1.71 13.69 15.45
CA GLY A 167 2.66 14.77 15.17
C GLY A 167 2.97 15.57 16.45
N PRO A 168 3.50 16.80 16.37
CA PRO A 168 3.88 17.53 15.16
C PRO A 168 5.28 17.15 14.65
N PHE A 169 5.47 17.22 13.33
CA PHE A 169 6.78 17.22 12.66
C PHE A 169 7.09 18.63 12.10
N PRO A 170 8.34 19.09 12.17
CA PRO A 170 8.73 20.41 11.69
C PRO A 170 8.75 20.52 10.16
N THR A 171 8.92 19.40 9.43
CA THR A 171 8.94 19.37 7.97
C THR A 171 8.21 18.15 7.41
N ALA A 172 7.70 18.27 6.17
CA ALA A 172 7.09 17.15 5.45
C ALA A 172 8.07 15.98 5.29
N ALA A 173 9.34 16.27 5.01
CA ALA A 173 10.38 15.26 4.82
C ALA A 173 10.63 14.44 6.10
N GLU A 174 10.48 15.03 7.28
CA GLU A 174 10.54 14.28 8.54
C GLU A 174 9.31 13.38 8.74
N ALA A 175 8.10 13.88 8.44
CA ALA A 175 6.89 13.05 8.50
C ALA A 175 6.96 11.87 7.51
N VAL A 176 7.46 12.10 6.28
CA VAL A 176 7.67 11.03 5.28
C VAL A 176 8.67 9.99 5.79
N ARG A 177 9.80 10.41 6.36
CA ARG A 177 10.80 9.47 6.91
C ARG A 177 10.23 8.65 8.05
N ALA A 178 9.59 9.29 9.03
CA ALA A 178 8.96 8.61 10.15
C ALA A 178 7.87 7.63 9.71
N CYS A 179 7.09 8.00 8.68
CA CYS A 179 6.13 7.09 8.07
C CYS A 179 6.83 5.92 7.36
N GLY A 180 7.92 6.16 6.62
CA GLY A 180 8.71 5.12 5.97
C GLY A 180 9.26 4.09 6.96
N ASP A 181 9.76 4.53 8.11
CA ASP A 181 10.26 3.65 9.18
C ASP A 181 9.12 2.77 9.73
N LEU A 182 7.95 3.36 10.00
CA LEU A 182 6.76 2.62 10.45
C LEU A 182 6.23 1.64 9.41
N ALA A 183 6.25 2.03 8.13
CA ALA A 183 5.83 1.18 7.02
C ALA A 183 6.76 -0.02 6.84
N ALA A 184 8.06 0.15 7.07
CA ALA A 184 9.03 -0.95 7.09
C ALA A 184 8.73 -1.97 8.21
N GLU A 185 8.13 -1.51 9.31
CA GLU A 185 7.63 -2.35 10.41
C GLU A 185 6.20 -2.88 10.20
N GLY A 186 5.61 -2.59 9.03
CA GLY A 186 4.28 -3.09 8.63
C GLY A 186 3.10 -2.24 9.08
N VAL A 187 3.34 -0.99 9.53
CA VAL A 187 2.27 -0.04 9.89
C VAL A 187 1.98 0.86 8.69
N PRO A 188 0.76 0.81 8.11
CA PRO A 188 0.40 1.72 7.05
C PRO A 188 0.28 3.14 7.61
N CYS A 189 0.80 4.10 6.86
CA CYS A 189 0.69 5.51 7.19
C CYS A 189 0.75 6.37 5.94
N ASP A 190 0.25 7.59 6.06
CA ASP A 190 0.32 8.64 5.04
C ASP A 190 0.79 9.94 5.69
N THR A 191 1.29 10.89 4.91
CA THR A 191 1.61 12.23 5.43
C THR A 191 0.43 13.18 5.27
N THR A 192 0.13 13.94 6.31
CA THR A 192 -1.01 14.86 6.38
C THR A 192 -0.63 16.13 7.14
N PRO A 193 -1.34 17.26 6.95
CA PRO A 193 -1.28 18.37 7.88
C PRO A 193 -1.62 17.95 9.32
N TYR A 194 -0.94 18.54 10.30
CA TYR A 194 -1.20 18.29 11.72
C TYR A 194 -2.41 19.09 12.20
N ASP A 195 -3.58 18.48 12.06
CA ASP A 195 -4.87 19.06 12.44
C ASP A 195 -5.65 18.14 13.40
N GLY A 196 -6.86 18.57 13.77
CA GLY A 196 -7.81 17.78 14.55
C GLY A 196 -7.79 18.07 16.05
N GLU A 197 -8.66 17.36 16.77
CA GLU A 197 -8.80 17.49 18.22
C GLU A 197 -7.76 16.61 18.93
N PRO A 198 -7.13 17.07 20.02
CA PRO A 198 -6.24 16.24 20.83
C PRO A 198 -6.96 14.98 21.32
N LEU A 199 -6.27 13.85 21.29
CA LEU A 199 -6.71 12.70 22.05
C LEU A 199 -6.38 12.95 23.52
N ASP A 200 -7.41 13.19 24.32
CA ASP A 200 -7.33 13.22 25.78
C ASP A 200 -6.65 11.94 26.30
N ARG A 201 -5.60 12.12 27.10
CA ARG A 201 -4.94 11.03 27.85
C ARG A 201 -5.81 10.72 29.06
N SER A 202 -6.70 9.75 28.96
CA SER A 202 -7.33 9.10 30.12
C SER A 202 -6.54 7.90 30.59
#